data_AF-A0A2N8C9M2-F1
#
_entry.id   AF-A0A2N8C9M2-F1
#
_cell.length_a   1.000
_cell.length_b   1.000
_cell.length_c   1.000
_cell.angle_alpha   90.00
_cell.angle_beta   90.00
_cell.angle_gamma   90.00
#
_symmetry.space_group_name_H-M   'P 1'
#
loop_
_entity.id
_entity.type
_entity.pdbx_description
1 polymer ?
#
loop_
_entity_poly.entity_id
_entity_poly.type
_entity_poly.pdbx_seq_one_letter_code
_entity_poly.pdbx_strand_id
1 'polypeptide(L)'
;MNRREQMEDELEIKIWRTAQQACDAPAFVRLVEEAVGSFKRDPGFDPSVRLHASGIGTESVRVLRDVMKRRDIYAGPSADYVELRSRLRMHLRNQLQLHLMKVGLATDEVKADQLGRDLGL
;
A
#
# COMPACT_ATOMS: atom_id res chain seq x y z
N MET A 1 -13.28 9.21 -14.46
CA MET A 1 -13.10 8.49 -13.19
C MET A 1 -14.48 8.09 -12.69
N ASN A 2 -14.74 6.81 -12.51
CA ASN A 2 -16.03 6.31 -12.04
C ASN A 2 -16.07 6.34 -10.49
N ARG A 3 -17.25 6.46 -9.89
CA ARG A 3 -17.44 6.56 -8.43
C ARG A 3 -16.76 5.42 -7.65
N ARG A 4 -16.70 4.22 -8.23
CA ARG A 4 -16.06 3.05 -7.62
C ARG A 4 -14.54 3.22 -7.49
N GLU A 5 -13.88 3.72 -8.53
CA GLU A 5 -12.43 3.97 -8.54
C GLU A 5 -12.06 5.04 -7.49
N GLN A 6 -12.91 6.06 -7.33
CA GLN A 6 -12.70 7.09 -6.32
C GLN A 6 -12.78 6.55 -4.90
N MET A 7 -13.75 5.68 -4.59
CA MET A 7 -13.85 5.05 -3.27
C MET A 7 -12.66 4.12 -2.97
N GLU A 8 -12.15 3.41 -3.98
CA GLU A 8 -10.97 2.55 -3.83
C GLU A 8 -9.69 3.36 -3.57
N ASP A 9 -9.52 4.51 -4.23
CA ASP A 9 -8.40 5.42 -3.99
C ASP A 9 -8.50 6.08 -2.61
N GLU A 10 -9.70 6.54 -2.19
CA GLU A 10 -9.94 7.10 -0.86
C GLU A 10 -9.64 6.10 0.25
N LEU A 11 -10.05 4.84 0.07
CA LEU A 11 -9.76 3.77 1.01
C LEU A 11 -8.26 3.46 1.08
N GLU A 12 -7.56 3.41 -0.06
CA GLU A 12 -6.12 3.20 -0.09
C GLU A 12 -5.38 4.30 0.66
N ILE A 13 -5.76 5.56 0.44
CA ILE A 13 -5.22 6.70 1.18
C ILE A 13 -5.39 6.49 2.69
N LYS A 14 -6.60 6.14 3.13
CA LYS A 14 -6.91 5.92 4.54
C LYS A 14 -6.07 4.78 5.14
N ILE A 15 -5.92 3.67 4.43
CA ILE A 15 -5.10 2.53 4.88
C ILE A 15 -3.65 2.96 5.08
N TRP A 16 -3.05 3.64 4.11
CA TRP A 16 -1.66 4.08 4.20
C TRP A 16 -1.43 5.06 5.34
N ARG A 17 -2.29 6.09 5.45
CA ARG A 17 -2.19 7.10 6.52
C ARG A 17 -2.37 6.48 7.90
N THR A 18 -3.36 5.60 8.07
CA THR A 18 -3.63 4.95 9.36
C THR A 18 -2.48 4.02 9.75
N ALA A 19 -1.94 3.23 8.81
CA ALA A 19 -0.81 2.34 9.09
C ALA A 19 0.45 3.13 9.46
N GLN A 20 0.72 4.25 8.77
CA GLN A 20 1.84 5.13 9.07
C GLN A 20 1.71 5.76 10.47
N GLN A 21 0.51 6.21 10.85
CA GLN A 21 0.24 6.83 12.15
C GLN A 21 0.22 5.82 13.31
N ALA A 22 -0.17 4.58 13.04
CA ALA A 22 -0.23 3.50 14.03
C ALA A 22 1.16 2.97 14.45
N CYS A 23 2.17 3.19 13.62
CA CYS A 23 3.53 2.69 13.83
C CYS A 23 4.46 3.83 14.25
N ASP A 24 5.47 3.51 15.06
CA ASP A 24 6.67 4.35 15.07
C ASP A 24 7.43 4.21 13.74
N ALA A 25 8.38 5.13 13.48
CA ALA A 25 9.09 5.15 12.21
C ALA A 25 9.82 3.83 11.89
N PRO A 26 10.56 3.20 12.82
CA PRO A 26 11.18 1.89 12.57
C PRO A 26 10.18 0.76 12.29
N ALA A 27 9.07 0.69 13.04
CA ALA A 27 8.04 -0.33 12.83
C ALA A 27 7.36 -0.17 11.47
N PHE A 28 7.10 1.07 11.05
CA PHE A 28 6.51 1.33 9.74
C PHE A 28 7.44 0.92 8.60
N VAL A 29 8.74 1.23 8.71
CA VAL A 29 9.75 0.79 7.73
C VAL A 29 9.77 -0.74 7.63
N ARG A 30 9.79 -1.44 8.77
CA ARG A 30 9.76 -2.91 8.80
C ARG A 30 8.49 -3.48 8.19
N LEU A 31 7.32 -2.90 8.48
CA LEU A 31 6.05 -3.33 7.90
C LEU A 31 6.09 -3.23 6.37
N VAL A 32 6.60 -2.12 5.82
CA VAL A 32 6.73 -1.94 4.37
C VAL A 32 7.78 -2.90 3.78
N GLU A 33 8.91 -3.13 4.47
CA GLU A 33 9.92 -4.11 4.05
C GLU A 33 9.39 -5.54 3.98
N GLU A 34 8.62 -5.95 4.97
CA GLU A 34 7.96 -7.26 5.05
C GLU A 34 6.88 -7.38 3.96
N ALA A 35 6.09 -6.32 3.74
CA ALA A 35 5.07 -6.30 2.70
C ALA A 35 5.68 -6.39 1.29
N VAL A 36 6.70 -5.59 0.96
CA VAL A 36 7.41 -5.69 -0.32
C VAL A 36 8.09 -7.06 -0.45
N GLY A 37 8.64 -7.59 0.63
CA GLY A 37 9.37 -8.87 0.61
C GLY A 37 8.52 -10.13 0.51
N SER A 38 7.27 -10.06 0.95
CA SER A 38 6.32 -11.16 0.85
C SER A 38 5.62 -11.22 -0.51
N PHE A 39 5.78 -10.19 -1.35
CA PHE A 39 5.17 -10.16 -2.67
C PHE A 39 5.78 -11.22 -3.59
N LYS A 40 4.94 -12.14 -4.05
CA LYS A 40 5.29 -13.11 -5.09
C LYS A 40 4.79 -12.60 -6.42
N ARG A 41 5.70 -12.46 -7.38
CA ARG A 41 5.36 -12.02 -8.73
C ARG A 41 4.74 -13.18 -9.49
N ASP A 42 3.46 -13.03 -9.84
CA ASP A 42 2.82 -13.92 -10.78
C ASP A 42 3.19 -13.58 -12.23
N PRO A 43 3.29 -14.58 -13.12
CA PRO A 43 3.48 -14.32 -14.55
C PRO A 43 2.27 -13.59 -15.16
N GLY A 44 2.52 -12.94 -16.29
CA GLY A 44 1.51 -12.20 -17.06
C GLY A 44 1.74 -10.69 -17.11
N PHE A 45 0.86 -10.01 -17.84
CA PHE A 45 0.89 -8.55 -17.95
C PHE A 45 0.48 -7.91 -16.62
N ASP A 46 1.27 -6.93 -16.20
CA ASP A 46 1.08 -6.18 -14.96
C ASP A 46 1.51 -4.73 -15.23
N PRO A 47 0.56 -3.79 -15.39
CA PRO A 47 0.87 -2.42 -15.75
C PRO A 47 1.62 -1.70 -14.63
N SER A 48 2.46 -0.73 -15.01
CA SER A 48 3.06 0.20 -14.05
C SER A 48 2.03 1.26 -13.65
N VAL A 49 1.93 1.55 -12.36
CA VAL A 49 1.07 2.57 -11.76
C VAL A 49 1.90 3.49 -10.87
N ARG A 50 1.38 4.68 -10.58
CA ARG A 50 2.01 5.66 -9.69
C ARG A 50 1.23 5.77 -8.39
N LEU A 51 1.94 5.67 -7.28
CA LEU A 51 1.41 5.93 -5.95
C LEU A 51 1.97 7.27 -5.46
N HIS A 52 1.12 8.30 -5.47
CA HIS A 52 1.51 9.69 -5.23
C HIS A 52 1.55 10.04 -3.73
N ALA A 53 2.47 10.93 -3.36
CA ALA A 53 2.61 11.48 -2.01
C ALA A 53 1.37 12.25 -1.56
N SER A 54 0.65 12.87 -2.49
CA SER A 54 -0.65 13.50 -2.21
C SER A 54 -1.67 12.51 -1.65
N GLY A 55 -1.60 11.24 -2.05
CA GLY A 55 -2.41 10.17 -1.48
C GLY A 55 -1.82 9.62 -0.19
N ILE A 56 -0.70 8.91 -0.29
CA ILE A 56 -0.19 8.08 0.82
C ILE A 56 0.68 8.83 1.84
N GLY A 57 1.04 10.08 1.55
CA GLY A 57 1.94 10.91 2.34
C GLY A 57 3.41 10.82 1.88
N THR A 58 4.14 11.93 2.05
CA THR A 58 5.55 12.06 1.64
C THR A 58 6.45 11.04 2.33
N GLU A 59 6.27 10.84 3.65
CA GLU A 59 7.07 9.85 4.39
C GLU A 59 6.78 8.42 3.91
N SER A 60 5.53 8.08 3.61
CA SER A 60 5.19 6.77 3.04
C SER A 60 5.83 6.54 1.68
N VAL A 61 5.84 7.56 0.80
CA VAL A 61 6.55 7.51 -0.49
C VAL A 61 8.05 7.32 -0.28
N ARG A 62 8.65 8.08 0.65
CA ARG A 62 10.08 7.99 0.97
C ARG A 62 10.45 6.59 1.46
N VAL A 63 9.73 6.08 2.46
CA VAL A 63 9.96 4.73 3.01
C VAL A 63 9.80 3.67 1.94
N LEU A 64 8.70 3.68 1.18
CA LEU A 64 8.46 2.70 0.12
C LEU A 64 9.56 2.74 -0.94
N ARG A 65 9.96 3.94 -1.37
CA ARG A 65 11.05 4.14 -2.33
C ARG A 65 12.36 3.57 -1.82
N ASP A 66 12.73 3.84 -0.58
CA ASP A 66 13.98 3.35 0.01
C ASP A 66 13.97 1.83 0.19
N VAL A 67 12.83 1.24 0.54
CA VAL A 67 12.64 -0.21 0.60
C VAL A 67 12.78 -0.85 -0.79
N MET A 68 12.14 -0.28 -1.81
CA MET A 68 12.21 -0.79 -3.17
C MET A 68 13.63 -0.71 -3.74
N LYS A 69 14.32 0.42 -3.54
CA LYS A 69 15.73 0.59 -3.96
C LYS A 69 16.65 -0.43 -3.31
N ARG A 70 16.50 -0.70 -2.00
CA ARG A 70 17.31 -1.72 -1.29
C ARG A 70 17.10 -3.14 -1.82
N ARG A 71 16.01 -3.39 -2.55
CA ARG A 71 15.69 -4.66 -3.20
C ARG A 71 15.92 -4.63 -4.72
N ASP A 72 16.63 -3.62 -5.23
CA ASP A 72 16.89 -3.41 -6.66
C ASP A 72 15.61 -3.32 -7.51
N ILE A 73 14.53 -2.80 -6.93
CA ILE A 73 13.26 -2.56 -7.62
C ILE A 73 13.21 -1.09 -8.04
N TYR A 74 13.06 -0.86 -9.34
CA TYR A 74 12.86 0.49 -9.88
C TYR A 74 11.61 1.13 -9.28
N ALA A 75 11.77 2.34 -8.72
CA ALA A 75 10.73 3.06 -8.00
C ALA A 75 10.27 4.33 -8.74
N GLY A 76 10.67 4.55 -9.99
CA GLY A 76 10.41 5.81 -10.70
C GLY A 76 11.44 6.91 -10.38
N PRO A 77 11.46 8.01 -11.13
CA PRO A 77 12.50 9.04 -11.01
C PRO A 77 12.17 10.15 -10.00
N SER A 78 10.88 10.39 -9.69
CA SER A 78 10.44 11.52 -8.88
C SER A 78 10.35 11.20 -7.39
N ALA A 79 10.61 12.19 -6.52
CA ALA A 79 10.37 12.07 -5.08
C ALA A 79 8.86 12.13 -4.72
N ASP A 80 7.99 12.61 -5.61
CA ASP A 80 6.57 12.88 -5.32
C ASP A 80 5.65 11.67 -5.50
N TYR A 81 6.15 10.59 -6.09
CA TYR A 81 5.41 9.35 -6.29
C TYR A 81 6.36 8.17 -6.31
N VAL A 82 5.84 6.96 -6.16
CA VAL A 82 6.55 5.72 -6.48
C VAL A 82 5.93 5.09 -7.71
N GLU A 83 6.73 4.69 -8.70
CA GLU A 83 6.28 3.81 -9.77
C GLU A 83 6.45 2.36 -9.33
N LEU A 84 5.36 1.60 -9.40
CA LEU A 84 5.34 0.18 -9.08
C LEU A 84 4.32 -0.54 -9.95
N ARG A 85 4.41 -1.86 -9.97
CA ARG A 85 3.44 -2.70 -10.67
C ARG A 85 2.09 -2.70 -9.94
N SER A 86 0.97 -2.79 -10.68
CA SER A 86 -0.37 -2.68 -10.09
C SER A 86 -0.64 -3.81 -9.08
N ARG A 87 -0.15 -5.02 -9.33
CA ARG A 87 -0.28 -6.14 -8.38
C ARG A 87 0.51 -5.90 -7.10
N LEU A 88 1.67 -5.25 -7.16
CA LEU A 88 2.42 -4.86 -5.96
C LEU A 88 1.67 -3.77 -5.18
N ARG A 89 1.05 -2.79 -5.85
CA ARG A 89 0.22 -1.76 -5.17
C ARG A 89 -0.91 -2.43 -4.38
N MET A 90 -1.62 -3.35 -5.02
CA MET A 90 -2.69 -4.12 -4.38
C MET A 90 -2.18 -4.96 -3.21
N HIS A 91 -1.06 -5.67 -3.39
CA HIS A 91 -0.46 -6.46 -2.31
C HIS A 91 -0.08 -5.60 -1.10
N LEU A 92 0.54 -4.44 -1.33
CA LEU A 92 0.91 -3.50 -0.27
C LEU A 92 -0.33 -3.02 0.49
N ARG A 93 -1.37 -2.58 -0.23
CA ARG A 93 -2.66 -2.18 0.38
C ARG A 93 -3.21 -3.30 1.28
N ASN A 94 -3.20 -4.54 0.80
CA ASN A 94 -3.70 -5.69 1.54
C ASN A 94 -2.86 -5.98 2.79
N GLN A 95 -1.53 -5.93 2.71
CA GLN A 95 -0.66 -6.16 3.86
C GLN A 95 -0.82 -5.09 4.95
N LEU A 96 -0.92 -3.82 4.56
CA LEU A 96 -1.15 -2.71 5.50
C LEU A 96 -2.52 -2.85 6.18
N GLN A 97 -3.55 -3.18 5.41
CA GLN A 97 -4.90 -3.44 5.93
C GLN A 97 -4.93 -4.62 6.91
N LEU A 98 -4.28 -5.73 6.57
CA LEU A 98 -4.14 -6.89 7.47
C LEU A 98 -3.39 -6.52 8.76
N HIS A 99 -2.37 -5.67 8.67
CA HIS A 99 -1.68 -5.16 9.85
C HIS A 99 -2.63 -4.35 10.74
N LEU A 100 -3.39 -3.41 10.17
CA LEU A 100 -4.39 -2.61 10.89
C LEU A 100 -5.45 -3.47 11.59
N MET A 101 -5.89 -4.54 10.93
CA MET A 101 -6.81 -5.52 11.52
C MET A 101 -6.19 -6.21 12.74
N LYS A 102 -4.93 -6.66 12.62
CA LYS A 102 -4.22 -7.37 13.70
C LYS A 102 -3.97 -6.50 14.93
N VAL A 103 -3.67 -5.21 14.74
CA VAL A 103 -3.43 -4.26 15.85
C VAL A 103 -4.71 -3.59 16.36
N GLY A 104 -5.88 -3.95 15.84
CA GLY A 104 -7.17 -3.42 16.29
C GLY A 104 -7.47 -1.97 15.87
N LEU A 105 -6.74 -1.43 14.88
CA LEU A 105 -6.85 -0.03 14.42
C LEU A 105 -7.53 0.10 13.06
N ALA A 106 -8.06 -0.98 12.50
CA ALA A 106 -8.87 -0.93 11.28
C ALA A 106 -10.19 -0.18 11.53
N THR A 107 -10.47 0.82 10.70
CA THR A 107 -11.79 1.48 10.69
C THR A 107 -12.86 0.58 10.11
N ASP A 108 -14.13 0.88 10.33
CA ASP A 108 -15.23 0.02 9.86
C ASP A 108 -15.26 -0.14 8.34
N GLU A 109 -14.88 0.89 7.59
CA GLU A 109 -14.67 0.81 6.13
C GLU A 109 -13.56 -0.20 5.76
N VAL A 110 -12.44 -0.21 6.49
CA VAL A 110 -11.31 -1.12 6.26
C VAL A 110 -11.69 -2.56 6.62
N LYS A 111 -12.48 -2.74 7.68
CA LYS A 111 -13.06 -4.04 8.05
C LYS A 111 -14.05 -4.53 7.00
N ALA A 112 -14.93 -3.65 6.52
CA ALA A 112 -15.94 -3.98 5.51
C ALA A 112 -15.30 -4.37 4.18
N ASP A 113 -14.26 -3.66 3.74
CA ASP A 113 -13.49 -4.02 2.54
C ASP A 113 -12.76 -5.35 2.71
N GLN A 114 -12.18 -5.63 3.88
CA GLN A 114 -11.56 -6.93 4.14
C GLN A 114 -12.61 -8.06 4.09
N LEU A 115 -13.77 -7.84 4.71
CA LEU A 115 -14.88 -8.80 4.68
C LEU A 115 -15.37 -9.04 3.25
N GLY A 116 -15.49 -7.99 2.43
CA GLY A 116 -15.84 -8.12 1.02
C GLY A 116 -14.87 -9.04 0.27
N ARG A 117 -13.56 -8.85 0.48
CA ARG A 117 -12.54 -9.72 -0.13
C ARG A 117 -12.59 -11.16 0.37
N ASP A 118 -12.78 -11.36 1.67
CA ASP A 118 -12.89 -12.70 2.26
C ASP A 118 -14.11 -13.46 1.72
N LEU A 119 -15.15 -12.72 1.31
CA LEU A 119 -16.35 -13.26 0.66
C LEU A 119 -16.24 -13.34 -0.88
N GLY A 120 -15.15 -12.86 -1.48
CA GLY A 120 -14.92 -12.87 -2.93
C GLY A 120 -15.74 -11.83 -3.72
N LEU A 121 -16.09 -10.70 -3.09
CA LEU A 121 -16.91 -9.62 -3.65
C LEU A 121 -16.10 -8.45 -4.22
#